data_AF-A0A2V6S2S1-F1
#
_entry.id   AF-A0A2V6S2S1-F1
#
_cell.length_a   1.000
_cell.length_b   1.000
_cell.length_c   1.000
_cell.angle_alpha   90.00
_cell.angle_beta   90.00
_cell.angle_gamma   90.00
#
_symmetry.space_group_name_H-M   'P 1'
#
loop_
_entity.id
_entity.type
_entity.pdbx_description
1 polymer ?
#
loop_
_entity_poly.entity_id
_entity_poly.type
_entity_poly.pdbx_seq_one_letter_code
_entity_poly.pdbx_strand_id
1 'polypeptide(L)'
;MEARLADEARYAEWLALWTDDAVYWVPATTDPEADPEKHLSHIYDNRARLETRVKLLQTGHRYSQEPPSHMRRLISNIEVAKAEEDEL
;
A
#
# COMPACT_ATOMS: atom_id res chain seq x y z
N MET A 1 -0.55 6.16 -12.58
CA MET A 1 -1.03 4.81 -12.98
C MET A 1 -1.49 4.00 -11.77
N GLU A 2 -0.78 4.09 -10.65
CA GLU A 2 -1.04 3.41 -9.37
C GLU A 2 -2.48 3.60 -8.81
N ALA A 3 -2.90 4.83 -8.50
CA ALA A 3 -4.26 5.11 -8.00
C ALA A 3 -5.41 4.52 -8.82
N ARG A 4 -5.33 4.60 -10.16
CA ARG A 4 -6.38 4.08 -11.06
C ARG A 4 -6.51 2.56 -10.93
N LEU A 5 -5.40 1.84 -10.83
CA LEU A 5 -5.42 0.38 -10.64
C LEU A 5 -6.06 0.01 -9.31
N ALA A 6 -5.74 0.74 -8.24
CA ALA A 6 -6.33 0.50 -6.93
C ALA A 6 -7.82 0.89 -6.86
N ASP A 7 -8.25 1.95 -7.55
CA ASP A 7 -9.65 2.38 -7.63
C ASP A 7 -10.50 1.38 -8.45
N GLU A 8 -9.94 0.77 -9.49
CA GLU A 8 -10.59 -0.25 -10.34
C GLU A 8 -10.46 -1.69 -9.77
N ALA A 9 -9.96 -1.85 -8.54
CA ALA A 9 -9.70 -3.15 -7.91
C ALA A 9 -8.74 -4.08 -8.70
N ARG A 10 -7.88 -3.51 -9.53
CA ARG A 10 -6.85 -4.23 -10.33
C ARG A 10 -5.60 -4.47 -9.52
N TYR A 11 -5.75 -5.17 -8.40
CA TYR A 11 -4.69 -5.29 -7.38
C TYR A 11 -3.47 -6.11 -7.81
N ALA A 12 -3.60 -7.04 -8.76
CA ALA A 12 -2.45 -7.77 -9.30
C ALA A 12 -1.51 -6.85 -10.10
N GLU A 13 -2.09 -5.96 -10.91
CA GLU A 13 -1.32 -4.96 -11.68
C GLU A 13 -0.76 -3.87 -10.77
N TRP A 14 -1.51 -3.47 -9.74
CA TRP A 14 -1.00 -2.58 -8.71
C TRP A 14 0.20 -3.18 -7.97
N LEU A 15 0.14 -4.48 -7.62
CA LEU A 15 1.24 -5.20 -6.97
C LEU A 15 2.49 -5.29 -7.86
N ALA A 16 2.32 -5.36 -9.18
CA ALA A 16 3.43 -5.37 -10.13
C ALA A 16 4.22 -4.06 -10.18
N LEU A 17 3.70 -2.97 -9.59
CA LEU A 17 4.44 -1.70 -9.46
C LEU A 17 5.48 -1.70 -8.33
N TRP A 18 5.40 -2.68 -7.42
CA TRP A 18 6.25 -2.76 -6.24
C TRP A 18 7.57 -3.47 -6.56
N THR A 19 8.68 -2.93 -6.04
CA THR A 19 9.97 -3.64 -6.02
C THR A 19 9.96 -4.75 -4.98
N ASP A 20 10.90 -5.68 -5.09
CA ASP A 20 10.94 -6.88 -4.23
C ASP A 20 11.37 -6.57 -2.79
N ASP A 21 12.13 -5.50 -2.60
CA ASP A 21 12.62 -4.97 -1.32
C ASP A 21 11.66 -3.98 -0.65
N ALA A 22 10.54 -3.66 -1.30
CA ALA A 22 9.65 -2.62 -0.81
C ALA A 22 8.92 -3.00 0.49
N VAL A 23 8.75 -1.98 1.34
CA VAL A 23 8.00 -2.03 2.59
C VAL A 23 6.81 -1.10 2.49
N TYR A 24 5.61 -1.60 2.78
CA TYR A 24 4.41 -0.80 2.91
C TYR A 24 4.09 -0.60 4.39
N TRP A 25 4.38 0.61 4.88
CA TRP A 25 4.25 0.96 6.28
C TRP A 25 3.27 2.13 6.47
N VAL A 26 2.33 1.94 7.39
CA VAL A 26 1.36 2.93 7.84
C VAL A 26 1.33 2.91 9.37
N PRO A 27 1.99 3.85 10.06
CA PRO A 27 2.04 3.89 11.52
C PRO A 27 0.66 4.20 12.12
N ALA A 28 0.41 3.72 13.34
CA ALA A 28 -0.80 4.05 14.11
C ALA A 28 -0.62 5.29 15.00
N THR A 29 0.42 6.09 14.73
CA THR A 29 0.79 7.30 15.46
C THR A 29 1.17 8.41 14.47
N THR A 30 1.10 9.66 14.92
CA THR A 30 1.57 10.84 14.18
C THR A 30 3.00 11.25 14.59
N ASP A 31 3.64 10.47 15.45
CA ASP A 31 5.03 10.70 15.86
C ASP A 31 5.98 10.47 14.67
N PRO A 32 6.76 11.47 14.24
CA PRO A 32 7.73 11.31 13.16
C PRO A 32 8.86 10.32 13.49
N GLU A 33 9.14 10.10 14.77
CA GLU A 33 10.20 9.18 15.24
C GLU A 33 9.68 7.75 15.46
N ALA A 34 8.50 7.43 14.93
CA ALA A 34 7.93 6.10 15.06
C ALA A 34 8.84 5.05 14.41
N ASP A 35 9.13 4.00 15.16
CA ASP A 35 9.86 2.83 14.66
C ASP A 35 8.86 1.67 14.46
N PRO A 36 8.71 1.12 13.23
CA PRO A 36 7.77 0.04 12.94
C PRO A 36 8.04 -1.24 13.73
N GLU A 37 9.29 -1.48 14.18
CA GLU A 37 9.66 -2.66 14.97
C GLU A 37 9.34 -2.49 16.46
N LYS A 38 9.15 -1.24 16.91
CA LYS A 38 8.89 -0.92 18.33
C LYS A 38 7.48 -0.42 18.60
N HIS A 39 6.76 0.03 17.57
CA HIS A 39 5.46 0.66 17.69
C HIS A 39 4.38 -0.05 16.88
N LEU A 40 3.14 0.05 17.38
CA LEU A 40 1.99 -0.47 16.67
C LEU A 40 1.79 0.27 15.34
N SER A 41 1.57 -0.49 14.27
CA SER A 41 1.27 0.02 12.94
C SER A 41 -0.08 -0.50 12.45
N HIS A 42 -0.81 0.32 11.69
CA HIS A 42 -2.00 -0.15 10.97
C HIS A 42 -1.62 -1.16 9.90
N ILE A 43 -0.50 -0.91 9.21
CA ILE A 43 0.08 -1.80 8.20
C ILE A 43 1.60 -1.75 8.35
N TYR A 44 2.24 -2.90 8.36
CA TYR A 44 3.68 -3.04 8.22
C TYR A 44 3.95 -4.34 7.46
N ASP A 45 3.89 -4.23 6.13
CA ASP A 45 3.90 -5.35 5.20
C ASP A 45 5.16 -5.29 4.31
N ASN A 46 5.89 -6.39 4.23
CA ASN A 46 6.86 -6.59 3.17
C ASN A 46 6.15 -7.08 1.89
N ARG A 47 6.91 -7.18 0.79
CA ARG A 47 6.40 -7.64 -0.52
C ARG A 47 5.59 -8.94 -0.44
N ALA A 48 6.07 -9.94 0.31
CA ALA A 48 5.38 -11.24 0.46
C ALA A 48 4.02 -11.12 1.19
N ARG A 49 3.93 -10.26 2.21
CA ARG A 49 2.66 -9.98 2.91
C ARG A 49 1.68 -9.24 2.00
N LEU A 50 2.16 -8.30 1.20
CA LEU A 50 1.33 -7.63 0.18
C LEU A 50 0.74 -8.65 -0.82
N GLU A 51 1.55 -9.60 -1.31
CA GLU A 51 1.03 -10.65 -2.21
C GLU A 51 -0.09 -11.46 -1.58
N THR A 52 0.09 -11.83 -0.32
CA THR A 52 -0.88 -12.61 0.43
C THR A 52 -2.20 -11.84 0.53
N ARG A 53 -2.14 -10.54 0.81
CA ARG A 53 -3.33 -9.68 0.87
C ARG A 53 -4.02 -9.56 -0.48
N VAL A 54 -3.27 -9.40 -1.56
CA VAL A 54 -3.83 -9.36 -2.93
C VAL A 54 -4.51 -10.69 -3.29
N LYS A 55 -3.86 -11.83 -3.00
CA LYS A 55 -4.46 -13.16 -3.20
C LYS A 55 -5.78 -13.29 -2.44
N LEU A 56 -5.82 -12.86 -1.17
CA LEU A 56 -7.03 -12.85 -0.35
C LEU A 56 -8.12 -11.85 -0.81
N LEU A 57 -7.77 -10.84 -1.60
CA LEU A 57 -8.74 -9.94 -2.22
C LEU A 57 -9.36 -10.58 -3.47
N GLN A 58 -8.63 -11.46 -4.15
CA GLN A 58 -9.06 -12.14 -5.38
C GLN A 58 -9.92 -13.39 -5.13
N THR A 59 -9.92 -13.96 -3.93
CA THR A 59 -10.69 -15.17 -3.62
C THR A 59 -12.21 -14.97 -3.61
N GLY A 60 -12.72 -13.73 -3.71
CA GLY A 60 -14.16 -13.46 -3.85
C GLY A 60 -15.00 -13.84 -2.62
N HIS A 61 -14.40 -13.92 -1.42
CA HIS A 61 -15.11 -14.29 -0.17
C HIS A 61 -15.18 -13.13 0.82
N ARG A 62 -15.08 -11.90 0.34
CA ARG A 62 -15.20 -10.70 1.18
C ARG A 62 -16.61 -10.14 1.06
N TYR A 63 -17.52 -10.66 1.88
CA TYR A 63 -18.89 -10.13 2.00
C TYR A 63 -18.93 -8.62 2.28
N SER A 64 -17.88 -8.06 2.89
CA SER A 64 -17.73 -6.61 3.11
C SER A 64 -17.37 -5.79 1.85
N GLN A 65 -17.20 -6.43 0.70
CA GLN A 65 -16.86 -5.82 -0.59
C GLN A 65 -17.84 -6.22 -1.69
N GLU A 66 -19.01 -6.73 -1.32
CA GLU A 66 -20.11 -7.00 -2.25
C GLU A 66 -21.36 -6.17 -1.84
N PRO A 67 -21.75 -5.16 -2.63
CA PRO A 67 -21.17 -4.73 -3.91
C PRO A 67 -19.79 -4.06 -3.75
N PRO A 68 -18.95 -4.04 -4.82
CA PRO A 68 -17.65 -3.40 -4.77
C PRO A 68 -17.74 -1.95 -4.30
N SER A 69 -16.86 -1.55 -3.39
CA SER A 69 -16.78 -0.16 -2.96
C SER A 69 -16.30 0.71 -4.13
N HIS A 70 -17.06 1.74 -4.48
CA HIS A 70 -16.62 2.73 -5.46
C HIS A 70 -15.57 3.62 -4.79
N MET A 71 -14.30 3.40 -5.12
CA MET A 71 -13.19 4.19 -4.59
C MET A 71 -12.72 5.24 -5.58
N ARG A 72 -12.32 6.40 -5.04
CA ARG A 72 -11.62 7.43 -5.79
C ARG A 72 -10.51 8.01 -4.92
N ARG A 73 -9.26 7.92 -5.39
CA ARG A 73 -8.11 8.55 -4.73
C ARG A 73 -7.84 9.92 -5.32
N LEU A 74 -7.88 10.96 -4.48
CA LEU A 74 -7.46 12.32 -4.82
C LEU A 74 -5.98 12.47 -4.46
N ILE A 75 -5.14 12.73 -5.45
CA ILE A 75 -3.70 12.93 -5.26
C ILE A 75 -3.38 14.38 -5.65
N SER A 76 -2.80 15.11 -4.71
CA SER A 76 -2.36 16.50 -4.88
C SER A 76 -1.07 16.75 -4.08
N ASN A 77 -0.55 17.99 -4.11
CA ASN A 77 0.63 18.39 -3.34
C ASN A 77 1.89 17.56 -3.68
N ILE A 78 2.04 17.19 -4.95
CA ILE A 78 3.20 16.43 -5.42
C ILE A 78 4.40 17.38 -5.51
N GLU A 79 5.40 17.12 -4.69
CA GLU A 79 6.72 17.74 -4.77
C GLU A 79 7.75 16.68 -5.19
N VAL A 80 8.68 17.05 -6.07
CA VAL A 80 9.70 16.14 -6.59
C VAL A 80 11.07 16.71 -6.27
N ALA A 81 11.81 16.01 -5.44
CA ALA A 81 13.22 16.26 -5.15
C ALA A 81 14.07 15.11 -5.68
N LYS A 82 15.34 15.37 -5.98
CA LYS A 82 16.29 14.32 -6.35
C LYS A 82 16.67 13.56 -5.08
N ALA A 83 16.66 12.23 -5.13
CA ALA A 83 17.21 11.42 -4.05
C ALA A 83 18.73 11.56 -4.00
N GLU A 84 19.28 11.74 -2.80
CA GLU A 84 20.70 11.54 -2.51
C GLU A 84 20.96 10.01 -2.50
N GLU A 85 22.10 9.57 -3.01
CA GLU A 85 22.36 8.16 -3.36
C GLU A 85 22.48 7.21 -2.13
N ASP A 86 22.41 7.73 -0.91
CA ASP A 86 22.79 7.04 0.35
C ASP A 86 21.64 6.82 1.37
N GLU A 87 20.38 7.10 1.04
CA GLU A 87 19.24 6.81 1.94
C GLU A 87 18.39 5.63 1.44
N LEU A 88 18.87 4.41 1.72
CA LEU A 88 18.10 3.16 1.83
C LEU A 88 18.54 2.41 3.09
#